data_AF-A0A1S3MGJ0-F1
#
_entry.id   AF-A0A1S3MGJ0-F1
#
_cell.length_a   1.000
_cell.length_b   1.000
_cell.length_c   1.000
_cell.angle_alpha   90.00
_cell.angle_beta   90.00
_cell.angle_gamma   90.00
#
_symmetry.space_group_name_H-M   'P 1'
#
loop_
_entity.id
_entity.type
_entity.pdbx_description
1 polymer ?
#
loop_
_entity_poly.entity_id
_entity_poly.type
_entity_poly.pdbx_seq_one_letter_code
_entity_poly.pdbx_strand_id
1 'polypeptide(L)'
;MHEQTNETTLSISLFSPKTCFKIKPIDPAAIYTVKPTRKFDIFLFVTFLAGVLLFIFADSLSRSQVFYYSAGMSTGMIASLIILIFIMARFLPKKSPFYVVIVGGWSFSVYVIQLVFRNLQLILREHWHVAFGYAAVVGFISFAVCYRHGPLVEERSINILSWTLQFFGLLLIYAGIQVQQVALATIIATFCSKNLEYPVSLLLLAWHKVKPTLRLKPEPRRLLTEEEFQKQGEEETQRALEELRKYCSSPDFSTWKTVSRLQSPKRFADFVEGSPHLISNEVSVHAQEYGSFFEDDFFDTDEDNDEENMVNGLKKGDLGWNDRDL
;
A
#
# COMPACT_ATOMS: atom_id res chain seq x y z
N MET A 1 -52.65 29.08 -17.54
CA MET A 1 -52.54 29.74 -16.22
C MET A 1 -51.31 29.18 -15.53
N HIS A 2 -50.17 29.86 -15.65
CA HIS A 2 -48.99 29.54 -14.86
C HIS A 2 -49.10 30.34 -13.57
N GLU A 3 -49.54 29.72 -12.48
CA GLU A 3 -49.36 30.29 -11.14
C GLU A 3 -47.86 30.30 -10.86
N GLN A 4 -47.26 31.47 -11.05
CA GLN A 4 -45.89 31.74 -10.71
C GLN A 4 -45.84 31.99 -9.19
N THR A 5 -45.83 30.92 -8.41
CA THR A 5 -45.58 31.00 -6.97
C THR A 5 -44.15 31.48 -6.77
N ASN A 6 -43.97 32.67 -6.19
CA ASN A 6 -42.66 33.18 -5.80
C ASN A 6 -42.11 32.36 -4.62
N GLU A 7 -41.60 31.17 -4.90
CA GLU A 7 -40.91 30.34 -3.92
C GLU A 7 -39.54 30.96 -3.62
N THR A 8 -39.32 31.34 -2.36
CA THR A 8 -38.02 31.82 -1.89
C THR A 8 -37.36 30.73 -1.06
N THR A 9 -36.23 30.23 -1.52
CA THR A 9 -35.47 29.19 -0.81
C THR A 9 -34.32 29.81 -0.03
N LEU A 10 -34.29 29.56 1.28
CA LEU A 10 -33.19 29.96 2.17
C LEU A 10 -32.36 28.72 2.54
N SER A 11 -31.06 28.76 2.23
CA SER A 11 -30.12 27.72 2.64
C SER A 11 -29.75 27.91 4.11
N ILE A 12 -30.19 26.99 4.96
CA ILE A 12 -29.87 27.00 6.39
C ILE A 12 -28.66 26.09 6.63
N SER A 13 -27.67 26.57 7.39
CA SER A 13 -26.55 25.72 7.82
C SER A 13 -27.05 24.63 8.77
N LEU A 14 -26.77 23.36 8.46
CA LEU A 14 -27.20 22.22 9.29
C LEU A 14 -26.60 22.22 10.71
N PHE A 15 -25.55 23.01 10.95
CA PHE A 15 -24.78 23.02 12.19
C PHE A 15 -25.01 24.25 13.08
N SER A 16 -25.76 25.26 12.63
CA SER A 16 -26.16 26.34 13.54
C SER A 16 -27.29 25.83 14.44
N PRO A 17 -27.10 25.78 15.77
CA PRO A 17 -28.08 25.21 16.68
C PRO A 17 -29.39 26.01 16.72
N LYS A 18 -29.35 27.30 16.34
CA LYS A 18 -30.52 28.17 16.21
C LYS A 18 -30.32 29.09 15.01
N THR A 19 -31.25 29.05 14.07
CA THR A 19 -31.34 30.03 12.98
C THR A 19 -32.71 30.70 13.06
N CYS A 20 -32.72 32.01 13.26
CA CYS A 20 -33.95 32.81 13.33
C CYS A 20 -34.12 33.56 12.02
N PHE A 21 -35.26 33.42 11.37
CA PHE A 21 -35.63 34.21 10.20
C PHE A 21 -36.91 35.00 10.49
N LYS A 22 -36.95 36.26 10.05
CA LYS A 22 -38.12 37.12 10.13
C LYS A 22 -38.66 37.35 8.73
N ILE A 23 -39.88 36.90 8.49
CA ILE A 23 -40.58 37.13 7.22
C ILE A 23 -41.35 38.44 7.35
N LYS A 24 -41.13 39.38 6.41
CA LYS A 24 -41.93 40.60 6.27
C LYS A 24 -42.71 40.49 4.95
N PRO A 25 -43.99 40.09 4.98
CA PRO A 25 -44.79 40.05 3.76
C PRO A 25 -45.09 41.48 3.27
N ILE A 26 -45.24 41.63 1.94
CA ILE A 26 -45.63 42.90 1.31
C ILE A 26 -47.09 43.23 1.61
N ASP A 27 -47.95 42.20 1.70
CA ASP A 27 -49.35 42.30 2.10
C ASP A 27 -49.57 41.61 3.46
N PRO A 28 -50.06 42.32 4.50
CA PRO A 28 -50.29 41.74 5.82
C PRO A 28 -51.38 40.65 5.86
N ALA A 29 -52.24 40.55 4.83
CA ALA A 29 -53.27 39.51 4.74
C ALA A 29 -52.80 38.21 4.03
N ALA A 30 -51.58 38.19 3.49
CA ALA A 30 -51.08 37.03 2.74
C ALA A 30 -50.80 35.83 3.65
N ILE A 31 -51.47 34.70 3.39
CA ILE A 31 -51.22 33.42 4.07
C ILE A 31 -49.94 32.82 3.48
N TYR A 32 -48.94 32.58 4.33
CA TYR A 32 -47.70 31.92 3.94
C TYR A 32 -47.51 30.63 4.76
N THR A 33 -46.93 29.61 4.14
CA THR A 33 -46.60 28.33 4.80
C THR A 33 -45.10 28.11 4.70
N VAL A 34 -44.45 27.87 5.85
CA VAL A 34 -43.03 27.51 5.89
C VAL A 34 -42.92 26.00 5.95
N LYS A 35 -42.30 25.38 4.94
CA LYS A 35 -42.01 23.94 4.93
C LYS A 35 -40.51 23.70 4.91
N PRO A 36 -39.95 22.93 5.85
CA PRO A 36 -38.56 22.51 5.78
C PRO A 36 -38.41 21.45 4.69
N THR A 37 -37.75 21.80 3.60
CA THR A 37 -37.43 20.87 2.51
C THR A 37 -35.93 20.57 2.49
N ARG A 38 -35.54 19.31 2.64
CA ARG A 38 -34.15 18.88 2.49
C ARG A 38 -33.86 18.68 1.00
N LYS A 39 -33.20 19.65 0.37
CA LYS A 39 -32.70 19.48 -1.00
C LYS A 39 -31.35 18.77 -0.97
N PHE A 40 -31.23 17.68 -1.73
CA PHE A 40 -29.96 17.03 -1.99
C PHE A 40 -29.32 17.71 -3.20
N ASP A 41 -28.20 18.40 -2.98
CA ASP A 41 -27.46 19.02 -4.07
C ASP A 41 -26.61 17.97 -4.78
N ILE A 42 -27.11 17.51 -5.93
CA ILE A 42 -26.47 16.49 -6.76
C ILE A 42 -25.07 16.96 -7.19
N PHE A 43 -24.86 18.27 -7.40
CA PHE A 43 -23.57 18.79 -7.83
C PHE A 43 -22.52 18.68 -6.73
N LEU A 44 -22.87 18.95 -5.47
CA LEU A 44 -21.96 18.75 -4.34
C LEU A 44 -21.57 17.28 -4.20
N PHE A 45 -22.53 16.36 -4.34
CA PHE A 45 -22.27 14.93 -4.27
C PHE A 45 -21.34 14.45 -5.40
N VAL A 46 -21.60 14.87 -6.64
CA VAL A 46 -20.73 14.53 -7.79
C VAL A 46 -19.33 15.13 -7.61
N THR A 47 -19.22 16.35 -7.08
CA THR A 47 -17.93 17.00 -6.81
C THR A 47 -17.14 16.24 -5.74
N PHE A 48 -17.82 15.82 -4.66
CA PHE A 48 -17.22 14.97 -3.63
C PHE A 48 -16.73 13.63 -4.20
N LEU A 49 -17.58 12.94 -4.96
CA LEU A 49 -17.22 11.66 -5.57
C LEU A 49 -16.02 11.81 -6.52
N ALA A 50 -16.02 12.85 -7.35
CA ALA A 50 -14.90 13.17 -8.22
C ALA A 50 -13.61 13.43 -7.42
N GLY A 51 -13.68 14.16 -6.30
CA GLY A 51 -12.53 14.41 -5.42
C GLY A 51 -11.96 13.13 -4.81
N VAL A 52 -12.82 12.23 -4.32
CA VAL A 52 -12.40 10.92 -3.78
C VAL A 52 -11.73 10.06 -4.84
N LEU A 53 -12.34 9.94 -6.02
CA LEU A 53 -11.77 9.17 -7.13
C LEU A 53 -10.42 9.75 -7.57
N LEU A 54 -10.31 11.08 -7.67
CA LEU A 54 -9.07 11.76 -8.06
C LEU A 54 -7.96 11.49 -7.03
N PHE A 55 -8.27 11.54 -5.73
CA PHE A 55 -7.29 11.27 -4.67
C PHE A 55 -6.78 9.81 -4.70
N ILE A 56 -7.67 8.85 -4.92
CA ILE A 56 -7.33 7.41 -5.01
C ILE A 56 -6.49 7.16 -6.26
N PHE A 57 -6.92 7.66 -7.41
CA PHE A 57 -6.25 7.41 -8.68
C PHE A 57 -5.07 8.35 -8.96
N ALA A 58 -4.74 9.31 -8.08
CA ALA A 58 -3.69 10.31 -8.31
C ALA A 58 -2.34 9.70 -8.74
N ASP A 59 -1.94 8.60 -8.10
CA ASP A 59 -0.67 7.91 -8.39
C ASP A 59 -0.71 7.14 -9.72
N SER A 60 -1.88 6.65 -10.12
CA SER A 60 -2.09 5.97 -11.40
C SER A 60 -2.20 6.98 -12.56
N LEU A 61 -2.93 8.08 -12.34
CA LEU A 61 -3.09 9.17 -13.30
C LEU A 61 -1.78 9.91 -13.57
N SER A 62 -0.95 10.15 -12.54
CA SER A 62 0.32 10.84 -12.71
C SER A 62 1.32 10.05 -13.56
N ARG A 63 1.23 8.71 -13.57
CA ARG A 63 2.06 7.82 -14.41
C ARG A 63 1.49 7.62 -15.82
N SER A 64 0.23 7.96 -16.04
CA SER A 64 -0.41 7.81 -17.35
C SER A 64 0.04 8.91 -18.31
N GLN A 65 0.63 8.50 -19.44
CA GLN A 65 1.06 9.41 -20.50
C GLN A 65 -0.11 10.22 -21.07
N VAL A 66 -1.29 9.60 -21.20
CA VAL A 66 -2.50 10.26 -21.71
C VAL A 66 -2.92 11.41 -20.80
N PHE A 67 -2.86 11.19 -19.49
CA PHE A 67 -3.23 12.22 -18.52
C PHE A 67 -2.29 13.43 -18.64
N TYR A 68 -0.98 13.22 -18.75
CA TYR A 68 -0.01 14.29 -18.91
C TYR A 68 -0.27 15.15 -20.16
N TYR A 69 -0.45 14.52 -21.33
CA TYR A 69 -0.76 15.28 -22.56
C TYR A 69 -2.10 16.00 -22.47
N SER A 70 -3.12 15.40 -21.85
CA SER A 70 -4.42 16.04 -21.67
C SER A 70 -4.36 17.24 -20.71
N ALA A 71 -3.60 17.14 -19.62
CA ALA A 71 -3.39 18.20 -18.65
C ALA A 71 -2.53 19.34 -19.24
N GLY A 72 -1.54 19.00 -20.06
CA GLY A 72 -0.74 19.96 -20.82
C GLY A 72 -1.59 20.72 -21.84
N MET A 73 -2.42 20.01 -22.62
CA MET A 73 -3.35 20.63 -23.57
C MET A 73 -4.38 21.53 -22.86
N SER A 74 -4.98 21.08 -21.76
CA SER A 74 -5.97 21.89 -21.02
C SER A 74 -5.33 23.13 -20.40
N THR A 75 -4.14 23.00 -19.83
CA THR A 75 -3.35 24.13 -19.32
C THR A 75 -3.00 25.12 -20.44
N GLY A 76 -2.55 24.63 -21.60
CA GLY A 76 -2.25 25.44 -22.77
C GLY A 76 -3.48 26.19 -23.31
N MET A 77 -4.63 25.51 -23.35
CA MET A 77 -5.91 26.13 -23.71
C MET A 77 -6.29 27.26 -22.74
N ILE A 78 -6.21 27.02 -21.43
CA ILE A 78 -6.49 28.03 -20.41
C ILE A 78 -5.51 29.21 -20.52
N ALA A 79 -4.22 28.94 -20.70
CA ALA A 79 -3.21 29.97 -20.86
C ALA A 79 -3.46 30.85 -22.10
N SER A 80 -3.83 30.24 -23.23
CA SER A 80 -4.19 30.98 -24.44
C SER A 80 -5.41 31.90 -24.23
N LEU A 81 -6.42 31.43 -23.48
CA LEU A 81 -7.62 32.20 -23.18
C LEU A 81 -7.28 33.39 -22.30
N ILE A 82 -6.39 33.22 -21.32
CA ILE A 82 -5.90 34.32 -20.48
C ILE A 82 -5.17 35.36 -21.34
N ILE A 83 -4.33 34.93 -22.29
CA ILE A 83 -3.65 35.84 -23.22
C ILE A 83 -4.65 36.59 -24.09
N LEU A 84 -5.66 35.91 -24.63
CA LEU A 84 -6.72 36.53 -25.43
C LEU A 84 -7.52 37.56 -24.61
N ILE A 85 -7.87 37.24 -23.37
CA ILE A 85 -8.54 38.15 -22.45
C ILE A 85 -7.67 39.39 -22.20
N PHE A 86 -6.37 39.19 -22.00
CA PHE A 86 -5.43 40.28 -21.80
C PHE A 86 -5.32 41.18 -23.04
N ILE A 87 -5.31 40.59 -24.24
CA ILE A 87 -5.33 41.32 -25.51
C ILE A 87 -6.63 42.11 -25.68
N MET A 88 -7.79 41.51 -25.39
CA MET A 88 -9.09 42.18 -25.40
C MET A 88 -9.15 43.34 -24.40
N ALA A 89 -8.57 43.16 -23.21
CA ALA A 89 -8.44 44.21 -22.21
C ALA A 89 -7.54 45.36 -22.69
N ARG A 90 -6.53 45.09 -23.52
CA ARG A 90 -5.68 46.11 -24.15
C ARG A 90 -6.41 46.92 -25.23
N PHE A 91 -7.41 46.33 -25.89
CA PHE A 91 -8.23 47.03 -26.87
C PHE A 91 -9.28 47.97 -26.25
N LEU A 92 -9.52 47.90 -24.93
CA LEU A 92 -10.32 48.89 -24.21
C LEU A 92 -9.48 50.17 -23.99
N PRO A 93 -9.76 51.25 -24.73
CA PRO A 93 -8.88 52.40 -24.81
C PRO A 93 -9.20 53.35 -23.67
N LYS A 94 -8.56 53.19 -22.51
CA LYS A 94 -8.38 54.26 -21.52
C LYS A 94 -7.31 53.86 -20.49
N LYS A 95 -6.07 54.25 -20.80
CA LYS A 95 -4.83 54.08 -20.00
C LYS A 95 -4.38 52.61 -19.84
N SER A 96 -3.06 52.41 -19.74
CA SER A 96 -2.40 51.10 -19.83
C SER A 96 -3.04 50.06 -18.88
N PRO A 97 -3.56 48.93 -19.38
CA PRO A 97 -4.24 47.91 -18.56
C PRO A 97 -3.31 47.33 -17.50
N PHE A 98 -2.00 47.38 -17.70
CA PHE A 98 -1.01 46.90 -16.74
C PHE A 98 -1.05 47.69 -15.41
N TYR A 99 -1.27 49.01 -15.48
CA TYR A 99 -1.36 49.86 -14.30
C TYR A 99 -2.66 49.60 -13.52
N VAL A 100 -3.75 49.33 -14.24
CA VAL A 100 -5.06 49.00 -13.65
C VAL A 100 -5.07 47.61 -13.02
N VAL A 101 -4.35 46.64 -13.58
CA VAL A 101 -4.18 45.30 -12.98
C VAL A 101 -3.30 45.34 -11.73
N ILE A 102 -2.21 46.13 -11.76
CA ILE A 102 -1.34 46.31 -10.58
C ILE A 102 -2.07 47.05 -9.45
N VAL A 103 -2.80 48.13 -9.77
CA VAL A 103 -3.54 48.93 -8.78
C VAL A 103 -4.83 48.22 -8.32
N GLY A 104 -5.51 47.51 -9.22
CA GLY A 104 -6.77 46.81 -8.95
C GLY A 104 -6.61 45.41 -8.34
N GLY A 105 -5.39 44.87 -8.31
CA GLY A 105 -5.05 43.59 -7.68
C GLY A 105 -5.88 42.41 -8.18
N TRP A 106 -6.04 41.41 -7.30
CA TRP A 106 -6.78 40.18 -7.58
C TRP A 106 -8.27 40.43 -7.89
N SER A 107 -8.88 41.44 -7.27
CA SER A 107 -10.29 41.78 -7.45
C SER A 107 -10.62 42.25 -8.86
N PHE A 108 -9.75 43.08 -9.47
CA PHE A 108 -9.93 43.51 -10.86
C PHE A 108 -9.75 42.35 -11.84
N SER A 109 -8.77 41.48 -11.60
CA SER A 109 -8.53 40.28 -12.41
C SER A 109 -9.75 39.34 -12.39
N VAL A 110 -10.32 39.09 -11.20
CA VAL A 110 -11.55 38.28 -11.05
C VAL A 110 -12.74 38.94 -11.74
N TYR A 111 -12.90 40.27 -11.65
CA TYR A 111 -13.96 41.00 -12.34
C TYR A 111 -13.88 40.87 -13.87
N VAL A 112 -12.67 40.99 -14.43
CA VAL A 112 -12.44 40.82 -15.87
C VAL A 112 -12.74 39.39 -16.30
N ILE A 113 -12.28 38.39 -15.52
CA ILE A 113 -12.59 36.98 -15.78
C ILE A 113 -14.10 36.75 -15.75
N GLN A 114 -14.80 37.25 -14.73
CA GLN A 114 -16.25 37.12 -14.60
C GLN A 114 -17.00 37.82 -15.74
N LEU A 115 -16.54 39.00 -16.16
CA LEU A 115 -17.07 39.75 -17.29
C LEU A 115 -16.93 38.96 -18.60
N VAL A 116 -15.77 38.34 -18.80
CA VAL A 116 -15.51 37.48 -19.96
C VAL A 116 -16.40 36.26 -19.90
N PHE A 117 -16.46 35.50 -18.79
CA PHE A 117 -17.31 34.31 -18.71
C PHE A 117 -18.78 34.60 -19.02
N ARG A 118 -19.31 35.74 -18.55
CA ARG A 118 -20.68 36.17 -18.84
C ARG A 118 -20.88 36.51 -20.33
N ASN A 119 -19.93 37.22 -20.93
CA ASN A 119 -20.01 37.62 -22.34
C ASN A 119 -19.57 36.51 -23.32
N LEU A 120 -18.78 35.54 -22.84
CA LEU A 120 -18.28 34.40 -23.60
C LEU A 120 -19.42 33.52 -24.05
N GLN A 121 -20.45 33.33 -23.22
CA GLN A 121 -21.65 32.60 -23.63
C GLN A 121 -22.37 33.26 -24.81
N LEU A 122 -22.35 34.59 -24.88
CA LEU A 122 -22.94 35.35 -25.98
C LEU A 122 -22.09 35.22 -27.25
N ILE A 123 -20.76 35.33 -27.11
CA ILE A 123 -19.80 35.15 -28.22
C ILE A 123 -19.79 33.70 -28.76
N LEU A 124 -19.86 32.69 -27.88
CA LEU A 124 -19.89 31.28 -28.29
C LEU A 124 -21.17 30.94 -29.05
N ARG A 125 -22.29 31.58 -28.71
CA ARG A 125 -23.59 31.32 -29.35
C ARG A 125 -23.71 32.00 -30.70
N GLU A 126 -23.19 33.23 -30.82
CA GLU A 126 -23.25 34.01 -32.05
C GLU A 126 -22.18 33.58 -33.08
N HIS A 127 -20.97 33.22 -32.61
CA HIS A 127 -19.82 32.90 -33.47
C HIS A 127 -19.16 31.55 -33.13
N TRP A 128 -19.97 30.51 -32.98
CA TRP A 128 -19.50 29.17 -32.60
C TRP A 128 -18.40 28.62 -33.52
N HIS A 129 -18.45 28.91 -34.83
CA HIS A 129 -17.43 28.49 -35.80
C HIS A 129 -16.04 29.08 -35.51
N VAL A 130 -15.98 30.37 -35.17
CA VAL A 130 -14.72 31.07 -34.86
C VAL A 130 -14.15 30.57 -33.54
N ALA A 131 -15.01 30.37 -32.54
CA ALA A 131 -14.63 29.80 -31.26
C ALA A 131 -14.06 28.37 -31.41
N PHE A 132 -14.72 27.54 -32.23
CA PHE A 132 -14.26 26.19 -32.53
C PHE A 132 -12.93 26.19 -33.30
N GLY A 133 -12.79 27.05 -34.32
CA GLY A 133 -11.54 27.19 -35.07
C GLY A 133 -10.37 27.64 -34.19
N TYR A 134 -10.59 28.61 -33.31
CA TYR A 134 -9.59 29.02 -32.32
C TYR A 134 -9.21 27.87 -31.38
N ALA A 135 -10.19 27.15 -30.84
CA ALA A 135 -9.94 26.02 -29.95
C ALA A 135 -9.17 24.89 -30.65
N ALA A 136 -9.46 24.61 -31.92
CA ALA A 136 -8.75 23.61 -32.71
C ALA A 136 -7.30 24.02 -32.98
N VAL A 137 -7.05 25.27 -33.40
CA VAL A 137 -5.69 25.77 -33.69
C VAL A 137 -4.84 25.82 -32.43
N VAL A 138 -5.36 26.42 -31.34
CA VAL A 138 -4.64 26.48 -30.07
C VAL A 138 -4.44 25.09 -29.47
N GLY A 139 -5.46 24.23 -29.54
CA GLY A 139 -5.37 22.85 -29.08
C GLY A 139 -4.26 22.11 -29.82
N PHE A 140 -4.18 22.26 -31.14
CA PHE A 140 -3.13 21.66 -31.96
C PHE A 140 -1.74 22.20 -31.65
N ILE A 141 -1.59 23.53 -31.48
CA ILE A 141 -0.31 24.14 -31.09
C ILE A 141 0.11 23.65 -29.69
N SER A 142 -0.82 23.63 -28.74
CA SER A 142 -0.57 23.15 -27.38
C SER A 142 -0.18 21.67 -27.38
N PHE A 143 -0.84 20.85 -28.19
CA PHE A 143 -0.47 19.45 -28.40
C PHE A 143 0.93 19.31 -28.99
N ALA A 144 1.27 20.07 -30.04
CA ALA A 144 2.59 20.04 -30.66
C ALA A 144 3.70 20.46 -29.68
N VAL A 145 3.46 21.48 -28.86
CA VAL A 145 4.40 21.95 -27.83
C VAL A 145 4.56 20.90 -26.73
N CYS A 146 3.47 20.33 -26.22
CA CYS A 146 3.51 19.26 -25.22
C CYS A 146 4.17 17.98 -25.75
N TYR A 147 3.95 17.63 -27.02
CA TYR A 147 4.60 16.49 -27.67
C TYR A 147 6.12 16.71 -27.79
N ARG A 148 6.54 17.93 -28.12
CA ARG A 148 7.95 18.30 -28.25
C ARG A 148 8.71 18.33 -26.93
N HIS A 149 8.06 18.72 -25.83
CA HIS A 149 8.70 18.74 -24.51
C HIS A 149 8.94 17.34 -23.92
N GLY A 150 8.35 16.29 -24.52
CA GLY A 150 8.53 14.91 -24.11
C GLY A 150 7.70 14.53 -22.87
N PRO A 151 7.42 13.22 -22.68
CA PRO A 151 6.75 12.74 -21.47
C PRO A 151 7.64 12.88 -20.23
N LEU A 152 7.01 13.01 -19.06
CA LEU A 152 7.68 13.07 -17.76
C LEU A 152 8.40 11.74 -17.47
N VAL A 153 9.72 11.68 -17.72
CA VAL A 153 10.55 10.51 -17.37
C VAL A 153 11.08 10.62 -15.93
N GLU A 154 11.23 11.83 -15.42
CA GLU A 154 11.82 12.08 -14.10
C GLU A 154 10.86 11.74 -12.95
N GLU A 155 11.27 10.83 -12.06
CA GLU A 155 10.46 10.38 -10.90
C GLU A 155 10.00 11.55 -10.01
N ARG A 156 10.87 12.57 -9.86
CA ARG A 156 10.55 13.79 -9.10
C ARG A 156 9.33 14.51 -9.65
N SER A 157 9.21 14.59 -10.97
CA SER A 157 8.12 15.30 -11.63
C SER A 157 6.80 14.55 -11.53
N ILE A 158 6.84 13.21 -11.58
CA ILE A 158 5.69 12.33 -11.33
C ILE A 158 5.22 12.48 -9.89
N ASN A 159 6.15 12.55 -8.92
CA ASN A 159 5.80 12.72 -7.51
C ASN A 159 5.17 14.10 -7.23
N ILE A 160 5.71 15.17 -7.84
CA ILE A 160 5.10 16.51 -7.76
C ILE A 160 3.69 16.48 -8.37
N LEU A 161 3.52 15.87 -9.55
CA LEU A 161 2.23 15.74 -10.20
C LEU A 161 1.24 14.97 -9.31
N SER A 162 1.64 13.83 -8.74
CA SER A 162 0.80 13.08 -7.81
C SER A 162 0.39 13.93 -6.60
N TRP A 163 1.33 14.62 -5.95
CA TRP A 163 1.03 15.52 -4.84
C TRP A 163 0.05 16.63 -5.22
N THR A 164 0.19 17.22 -6.40
CA THR A 164 -0.74 18.25 -6.88
C THR A 164 -2.14 17.69 -7.13
N LEU A 165 -2.26 16.48 -7.72
CA LEU A 165 -3.54 15.81 -7.87
C LEU A 165 -4.14 15.47 -6.52
N GLN A 166 -3.36 14.93 -5.59
CA GLN A 166 -3.85 14.60 -4.24
C GLN A 166 -4.35 15.84 -3.51
N PHE A 167 -3.62 16.95 -3.56
CA PHE A 167 -4.05 18.22 -2.98
C PHE A 167 -5.33 18.74 -3.63
N PHE A 168 -5.43 18.65 -4.97
CA PHE A 168 -6.62 19.06 -5.70
C PHE A 168 -7.84 18.18 -5.39
N GLY A 169 -7.64 16.86 -5.26
CA GLY A 169 -8.66 15.92 -4.81
C GLY A 169 -9.15 16.25 -3.39
N LEU A 170 -8.24 16.63 -2.50
CA LEU A 170 -8.56 17.07 -1.14
C LEU A 170 -9.41 18.35 -1.14
N LEU A 171 -9.06 19.31 -2.00
CA LEU A 171 -9.79 20.56 -2.16
C LEU A 171 -11.20 20.31 -2.72
N LEU A 172 -11.35 19.40 -3.68
CA LEU A 172 -12.65 18.97 -4.20
C LEU A 172 -13.50 18.26 -3.14
N ILE A 173 -12.90 17.39 -2.31
CA ILE A 173 -13.58 16.75 -1.18
C ILE A 173 -14.09 17.81 -0.19
N TYR A 174 -13.24 18.78 0.15
CA TYR A 174 -13.61 19.88 1.05
C TYR A 174 -14.74 20.75 0.46
N ALA A 175 -14.67 21.08 -0.84
CA ALA A 175 -15.70 21.86 -1.52
C ALA A 175 -17.02 21.09 -1.73
N GLY A 176 -16.95 19.76 -1.87
CA GLY A 176 -18.13 18.90 -2.08
C GLY A 176 -18.91 18.60 -0.79
N ILE A 177 -18.30 18.77 0.38
CA ILE A 177 -18.95 18.50 1.67
C ILE A 177 -19.39 19.81 2.33
N GLN A 178 -20.71 19.98 2.51
CA GLN A 178 -21.28 21.14 3.19
C GLN A 178 -20.98 21.17 4.71
N VAL A 179 -20.64 20.02 5.31
CA VAL A 179 -20.36 19.88 6.74
C VAL A 179 -18.86 19.81 7.01
N GLN A 180 -18.29 20.87 7.59
CA GLN A 180 -16.85 20.98 7.83
C GLN A 180 -16.26 19.83 8.67
N GLN A 181 -17.01 19.33 9.68
CA GLN A 181 -16.57 18.22 10.53
C GLN A 181 -16.44 16.90 9.75
N VAL A 182 -17.39 16.63 8.87
CA VAL A 182 -17.38 15.44 8.01
C VAL A 182 -16.26 15.56 6.98
N ALA A 183 -16.06 16.76 6.41
CA ALA A 183 -14.97 17.02 5.49
C ALA A 183 -13.61 16.72 6.13
N LEU A 184 -13.35 17.25 7.33
CA LEU A 184 -12.11 16.99 8.06
C LEU A 184 -11.95 15.51 8.43
N ALA A 185 -13.01 14.85 8.89
CA ALA A 185 -12.98 13.42 9.18
C ALA A 185 -12.65 12.58 7.93
N THR A 186 -13.24 12.92 6.77
CA THR A 186 -12.93 12.24 5.50
C THR A 186 -11.50 12.48 5.04
N ILE A 187 -10.99 13.71 5.19
CA ILE A 187 -9.59 14.05 4.88
C ILE A 187 -8.63 13.21 5.75
N ILE A 188 -8.87 13.17 7.06
CA ILE A 188 -8.07 12.36 7.99
C ILE A 188 -8.17 10.88 7.63
N ALA A 189 -9.38 10.37 7.36
CA ALA A 189 -9.59 8.97 6.97
C ALA A 189 -8.83 8.62 5.67
N THR A 190 -8.83 9.50 4.67
CA THR A 190 -8.09 9.30 3.42
C THR A 190 -6.58 9.33 3.63
N PHE A 191 -6.08 10.25 4.47
CA PHE A 191 -4.65 10.32 4.83
C PHE A 191 -4.21 9.08 5.61
N CYS A 192 -5.03 8.62 6.55
CA CYS A 192 -4.84 7.35 7.23
C CYS A 192 -4.84 6.21 6.22
N SER A 193 -5.82 6.07 5.33
CA SER A 193 -5.86 4.94 4.40
C SER A 193 -4.58 4.76 3.57
N LYS A 194 -3.91 5.85 3.17
CA LYS A 194 -2.64 5.77 2.43
C LYS A 194 -1.40 5.57 3.32
N ASN A 195 -1.37 6.14 4.52
CA ASN A 195 -0.20 6.09 5.40
C ASN A 195 -0.28 5.04 6.51
N LEU A 196 -1.43 4.38 6.70
CA LEU A 196 -1.72 3.50 7.83
C LEU A 196 -1.36 2.02 7.57
N GLU A 197 -1.20 1.60 6.30
CA GLU A 197 -0.82 0.21 5.96
C GLU A 197 0.53 -0.19 6.55
N TYR A 198 1.52 0.70 6.52
CA TYR A 198 2.86 0.47 7.08
C TYR A 198 2.89 0.41 8.63
N PRO A 199 2.33 1.39 9.38
CA PRO A 199 2.31 1.32 10.84
C PRO A 199 1.35 0.24 11.36
N VAL A 200 0.23 -0.07 10.69
CA VAL A 200 -0.67 -1.15 11.14
C VAL A 200 -0.09 -2.53 10.88
N SER A 201 0.61 -2.76 9.78
CA SER A 201 1.36 -4.01 9.59
C SER A 201 2.47 -4.17 10.62
N LEU A 202 3.20 -3.10 10.97
CA LEU A 202 4.17 -3.10 12.07
C LEU A 202 3.51 -3.40 13.43
N LEU A 203 2.35 -2.78 13.71
CA LEU A 203 1.61 -2.95 14.97
C LEU A 203 0.96 -4.34 15.06
N LEU A 204 0.51 -4.90 13.94
CA LEU A 204 0.04 -6.29 13.83
C LEU A 204 1.19 -7.28 14.02
N LEU A 205 2.36 -7.04 13.40
CA LEU A 205 3.56 -7.84 13.66
C LEU A 205 3.97 -7.76 15.14
N ALA A 206 4.00 -6.56 15.72
CA ALA A 206 4.32 -6.35 17.12
C ALA A 206 3.31 -7.04 18.04
N TRP A 207 2.02 -6.93 17.75
CA TRP A 207 0.95 -7.62 18.47
C TRP A 207 1.08 -9.14 18.37
N HIS A 208 1.39 -9.65 17.18
CA HIS A 208 1.61 -11.08 16.95
C HIS A 208 2.90 -11.60 17.59
N LYS A 209 3.88 -10.73 17.85
CA LYS A 209 5.11 -11.03 18.61
C LYS A 209 4.93 -10.95 20.13
N VAL A 210 4.06 -10.06 20.62
CA VAL A 210 3.74 -9.88 22.05
C VAL A 210 2.73 -10.92 22.57
N LYS A 211 1.79 -11.36 21.72
CA LYS A 211 0.80 -12.40 22.06
C LYS A 211 1.41 -13.76 22.49
N PRO A 212 2.51 -14.26 21.88
CA PRO A 212 3.18 -15.48 22.35
C PRO A 212 4.11 -15.25 23.55
N THR A 213 4.54 -14.02 23.87
CA THR A 213 5.37 -13.73 25.06
C THR A 213 4.56 -13.75 26.36
N LEU A 214 3.25 -13.48 26.27
CA LEU A 214 2.31 -13.60 27.40
C LEU A 214 1.89 -15.03 27.72
N ARG A 215 2.20 -16.01 26.85
CA ARG A 215 2.03 -17.43 27.14
C ARG A 215 3.41 -18.01 27.43
N LEU A 216 3.71 -18.21 28.70
CA LEU A 216 4.91 -18.90 29.19
C LEU A 216 5.12 -20.18 28.37
N LYS A 217 6.05 -20.13 27.42
CA LYS A 217 6.41 -21.26 26.57
C LYS A 217 7.29 -22.17 27.43
N PRO A 218 6.95 -23.46 27.64
CA PRO A 218 7.86 -24.37 28.31
C PRO A 218 9.15 -24.42 27.51
N GLU A 219 10.26 -24.30 28.22
CA GLU A 219 11.62 -24.29 27.68
C GLU A 219 11.81 -25.49 26.73
N PRO A 220 12.40 -25.30 25.54
CA PRO A 220 12.66 -26.40 24.62
C PRO A 220 13.43 -27.49 25.36
N ARG A 221 12.97 -28.75 25.27
CA ARG A 221 13.63 -29.87 25.92
C ARG A 221 15.08 -29.92 25.45
N ARG A 222 15.99 -29.79 26.41
CA ARG A 222 17.43 -29.90 26.21
C ARG A 222 17.73 -31.19 25.43
N LEU A 223 18.46 -31.07 24.33
CA LEU A 223 18.97 -32.23 23.62
C LEU A 223 19.89 -33.00 24.57
N LEU A 224 19.76 -34.32 24.57
CA LEU A 224 20.64 -35.19 25.34
C LEU A 224 22.08 -34.96 24.88
N THR A 225 23.02 -34.92 25.82
CA THR A 225 24.43 -34.93 25.44
C THR A 225 24.80 -36.28 24.85
N GLU A 226 25.85 -36.34 24.05
CA GLU A 226 26.31 -37.59 23.41
C GLU A 226 26.53 -38.69 24.47
N GLU A 227 27.14 -38.36 25.61
CA GLU A 227 27.33 -39.28 26.72
C GLU A 227 26.00 -39.80 27.30
N GLU A 228 24.99 -38.94 27.44
CA GLU A 228 23.67 -39.33 27.93
C GLU A 228 22.94 -40.22 26.91
N PHE A 229 23.11 -39.94 25.63
CA PHE A 229 22.54 -40.74 24.54
C PHE A 229 23.16 -42.13 24.49
N GLN A 230 24.50 -42.22 24.55
CA GLN A 230 25.22 -43.48 24.59
C GLN A 230 24.82 -44.32 25.79
N LYS A 231 24.81 -43.71 26.99
CA LYS A 231 24.41 -44.37 28.23
C LYS A 231 22.97 -44.91 28.15
N GLN A 232 22.04 -44.12 27.62
CA GLN A 232 20.66 -44.57 27.45
C GLN A 232 20.57 -45.73 26.44
N GLY A 233 21.37 -45.69 25.37
CA GLY A 233 21.49 -46.78 24.41
C GLY A 233 21.98 -48.08 25.05
N GLU A 234 23.00 -48.01 25.90
CA GLU A 234 23.54 -49.16 26.64
C GLU A 234 22.50 -49.75 27.60
N GLU A 235 21.84 -48.91 28.40
CA GLU A 235 20.84 -49.33 29.39
C GLU A 235 19.62 -49.99 28.74
N GLU A 236 19.07 -49.40 27.66
CA GLU A 236 17.94 -49.97 26.94
C GLU A 236 18.33 -51.24 26.16
N THR A 237 19.55 -51.29 25.60
CA THR A 237 20.05 -52.51 24.93
C THR A 237 20.19 -53.65 25.93
N GLN A 238 20.77 -53.39 27.11
CA GLN A 238 20.88 -54.40 28.16
C GLN A 238 19.49 -54.89 28.61
N ARG A 239 18.56 -53.96 28.85
CA ARG A 239 17.19 -54.29 29.27
C ARG A 239 16.46 -55.14 28.22
N ALA A 240 16.57 -54.78 26.94
CA ALA A 240 15.95 -55.52 25.85
C ALA A 240 16.55 -56.93 25.69
N LEU A 241 17.87 -57.09 25.88
CA LEU A 241 18.52 -58.39 25.83
C LEU A 241 18.10 -59.30 27.00
N GLU A 242 17.92 -58.75 28.20
CA GLU A 242 17.41 -59.49 29.36
C GLU A 242 15.96 -59.93 29.15
N GLU A 243 15.12 -59.05 28.60
CA GLU A 243 13.74 -59.38 28.23
C GLU A 243 13.71 -60.47 27.15
N LEU A 244 14.58 -60.38 26.15
CA LEU A 244 14.72 -61.38 25.10
C LEU A 244 15.13 -62.75 25.66
N ARG A 245 16.11 -62.80 26.58
CA ARG A 245 16.51 -64.04 27.25
C ARG A 245 15.35 -64.67 28.02
N LYS A 246 14.61 -63.86 28.77
CA LYS A 246 13.43 -64.31 29.52
C LYS A 246 12.34 -64.87 28.59
N TYR A 247 12.13 -64.22 27.46
CA TYR A 247 11.18 -64.68 26.44
C TYR A 247 11.63 -66.01 25.81
N CYS A 248 12.90 -66.15 25.45
CA CYS A 248 13.46 -67.39 24.88
C CYS A 248 13.40 -68.58 25.87
N SER A 249 13.43 -68.32 27.17
CA SER A 249 13.28 -69.32 28.24
C SER A 249 11.82 -69.64 28.59
N SER A 250 10.86 -68.92 28.00
CA SER A 250 9.44 -69.13 28.27
C SER A 250 8.88 -70.33 27.46
N PRO A 251 7.87 -71.05 27.99
CA PRO A 251 7.28 -72.20 27.31
C PRO A 251 6.51 -71.83 26.03
N ASP A 252 6.17 -70.55 25.85
CA ASP A 252 5.45 -70.03 24.68
C ASP A 252 6.37 -69.75 23.48
N PHE A 253 7.69 -69.85 23.67
CA PHE A 253 8.68 -69.63 22.61
C PHE A 253 8.92 -70.90 21.78
N SER A 254 8.83 -70.77 20.45
CA SER A 254 9.06 -71.89 19.53
C SER A 254 10.55 -72.19 19.30
N THR A 255 11.22 -72.77 20.31
CA THR A 255 12.69 -72.98 20.32
C THR A 255 13.21 -73.74 19.11
N TRP A 256 12.61 -74.88 18.75
CA TRP A 256 13.10 -75.71 17.64
C TRP A 256 12.94 -75.06 16.25
N LYS A 257 11.91 -74.22 16.08
CA LYS A 257 11.69 -73.47 14.83
C LYS A 257 12.75 -72.38 14.67
N THR A 258 13.09 -71.68 15.74
CA THR A 258 14.14 -70.65 15.74
C THR A 258 15.51 -71.30 15.52
N VAL A 259 15.84 -72.36 16.26
CA VAL A 259 17.11 -73.08 16.15
C VAL A 259 17.36 -73.61 14.73
N SER A 260 16.32 -74.11 14.04
CA SER A 260 16.45 -74.59 12.66
C SER A 260 16.83 -73.50 11.64
N ARG A 261 16.62 -72.23 11.97
CA ARG A 261 16.87 -71.08 11.07
C ARG A 261 18.18 -70.36 11.38
N LEU A 262 18.79 -70.63 12.54
CA LEU A 262 20.01 -69.95 12.97
C LEU A 262 21.25 -70.65 12.39
N GLN A 263 22.24 -69.86 11.99
CA GLN A 263 23.51 -70.39 11.48
C GLN A 263 24.33 -71.11 12.56
N SER A 264 24.20 -70.69 13.83
CA SER A 264 24.94 -71.28 14.95
C SER A 264 24.03 -71.55 16.16
N PRO A 265 23.35 -72.70 16.19
CA PRO A 265 22.49 -73.11 17.31
C PRO A 265 23.15 -73.09 18.68
N LYS A 266 24.45 -73.43 18.75
CA LYS A 266 25.22 -73.48 20.00
C LYS A 266 25.36 -72.10 20.64
N ARG A 267 25.73 -71.08 19.85
CA ARG A 267 25.84 -69.69 20.32
C ARG A 267 24.52 -69.16 20.89
N PHE A 268 23.41 -69.54 20.28
CA PHE A 268 22.08 -69.17 20.76
C PHE A 268 21.76 -69.80 22.12
N ALA A 269 22.07 -71.09 22.31
CA ALA A 269 21.89 -71.76 23.58
C ALA A 269 22.75 -71.10 24.69
N ASP A 270 24.02 -70.83 24.41
CA ASP A 270 24.93 -70.18 25.36
C ASP A 270 24.45 -68.77 25.74
N PHE A 271 23.87 -68.02 24.79
CA PHE A 271 23.27 -66.70 25.03
C PHE A 271 22.04 -66.76 25.94
N VAL A 272 21.16 -67.74 25.74
CA VAL A 272 19.96 -67.95 26.57
C VAL A 272 20.35 -68.36 28.00
N GLU A 273 21.44 -69.11 28.16
CA GLU A 273 22.02 -69.49 29.46
C GLU A 273 22.68 -68.30 30.19
N GLY A 274 22.93 -67.19 29.50
CA GLY A 274 23.41 -65.93 30.09
C GLY A 274 24.73 -65.42 29.54
N SER A 275 25.34 -66.12 28.58
CA SER A 275 26.59 -65.68 27.95
C SER A 275 26.38 -64.40 27.12
N PRO A 276 27.41 -63.55 26.94
CA PRO A 276 27.33 -62.35 26.12
C PRO A 276 26.87 -62.66 24.68
N HIS A 277 26.07 -61.76 24.10
CA HIS A 277 25.55 -61.91 22.73
C HIS A 277 26.64 -61.67 21.66
N LEU A 278 27.71 -60.97 22.03
CA LEU A 278 28.86 -60.67 21.16
C LEU A 278 30.06 -61.54 21.54
N ILE A 279 30.78 -62.04 20.54
CA ILE A 279 32.05 -62.73 20.76
C ILE A 279 33.17 -61.70 20.84
N SER A 280 34.12 -61.88 21.75
CA SER A 280 35.26 -60.95 21.92
C SER A 280 36.02 -60.66 20.61
N ASN A 281 36.14 -61.65 19.72
CA ASN A 281 36.73 -61.49 18.39
C ASN A 281 35.87 -60.63 17.44
N GLU A 282 34.54 -60.72 17.51
CA GLU A 282 33.63 -59.88 16.71
C GLU A 282 33.72 -58.42 17.17
N VAL A 283 33.79 -58.20 18.49
CA VAL A 283 33.98 -56.87 19.08
C VAL A 283 35.32 -56.28 18.66
N SER A 284 36.41 -57.06 18.68
CA SER A 284 37.73 -56.56 18.25
C SER A 284 37.78 -56.24 16.76
N VAL A 285 37.14 -57.04 15.91
CA VAL A 285 37.06 -56.76 14.46
C VAL A 285 36.24 -55.50 14.21
N HIS A 286 35.10 -55.32 14.87
CA HIS A 286 34.29 -54.10 14.76
C HIS A 286 35.05 -52.86 15.26
N ALA A 287 35.75 -52.98 16.40
CA ALA A 287 36.58 -51.90 16.92
C ALA A 287 37.74 -51.55 15.96
N GLN A 288 38.29 -52.53 15.24
CA GLN A 288 39.33 -52.27 14.25
C GLN A 288 38.78 -51.65 12.95
N GLU A 289 37.61 -52.10 12.49
CA GLU A 289 37.02 -51.67 11.22
C GLU A 289 36.34 -50.30 11.31
N TYR A 290 35.72 -49.99 12.45
CA TYR A 290 35.01 -48.74 12.67
C TYR A 290 35.71 -47.80 13.66
N GLY A 291 36.50 -48.32 14.60
CA GLY A 291 37.18 -47.48 15.59
C GLY A 291 38.27 -46.57 15.00
N SER A 292 38.90 -46.95 13.89
CA SER A 292 39.86 -46.07 13.20
C SER A 292 39.23 -45.19 12.13
N PHE A 293 37.99 -45.46 11.71
CA PHE A 293 37.34 -44.75 10.59
C PHE A 293 36.51 -43.55 11.08
N PHE A 294 36.08 -43.55 12.35
CA PHE A 294 35.25 -42.47 12.91
C PHE A 294 36.03 -41.32 13.56
N GLU A 295 37.30 -41.50 13.94
CA GLU A 295 38.11 -40.40 14.49
C GLU A 295 38.60 -39.42 13.41
N ASP A 296 38.86 -39.89 12.18
CA ASP A 296 39.45 -39.04 11.12
C ASP A 296 38.43 -38.22 10.30
N ASP A 297 37.18 -38.67 10.15
CA ASP A 297 36.22 -38.05 9.20
C ASP A 297 35.18 -37.09 9.84
N PHE A 298 35.08 -37.01 11.17
CA PHE A 298 34.06 -36.17 11.85
C PHE A 298 34.61 -34.90 12.50
N PHE A 299 35.94 -34.79 12.70
CA PHE A 299 36.57 -33.59 13.27
C PHE A 299 36.99 -32.53 12.23
N ASP A 300 36.83 -32.81 10.93
CA ASP A 300 37.03 -31.84 9.84
C ASP A 300 35.71 -31.15 9.44
N THR A 301 34.90 -30.77 10.43
CA THR A 301 33.77 -29.85 10.18
C THR A 301 34.22 -28.44 10.50
N ASP A 302 34.63 -27.75 9.42
CA ASP A 302 34.88 -26.31 9.28
C ASP A 302 34.23 -25.42 10.37
N GLU A 303 35.00 -25.06 11.39
CA GLU A 303 34.79 -23.83 12.14
C GLU A 303 35.60 -22.70 11.48
N ASP A 304 34.87 -21.64 11.15
CA ASP A 304 35.32 -20.26 10.94
C ASP A 304 35.80 -19.84 9.53
N ASN A 305 34.85 -19.43 8.66
CA ASN A 305 35.03 -18.20 7.86
C ASN A 305 33.79 -17.60 7.12
N ASP A 306 32.58 -17.72 7.67
CA ASP A 306 31.38 -17.13 7.01
C ASP A 306 30.89 -15.77 7.59
N GLU A 307 31.64 -15.12 8.49
CA GLU A 307 31.29 -13.77 8.95
C GLU A 307 31.84 -12.64 8.05
N GLU A 308 32.81 -12.89 7.16
CA GLU A 308 33.43 -11.83 6.35
C GLU A 308 32.67 -11.51 5.03
N ASN A 309 31.75 -12.37 4.59
CA ASN A 309 31.02 -12.20 3.33
C ASN A 309 29.72 -11.37 3.45
N MET A 310 29.17 -11.15 4.65
CA MET A 310 27.96 -10.33 4.81
C MET A 310 28.23 -8.82 4.84
N VAL A 311 29.44 -8.40 5.23
CA VAL A 311 29.84 -6.98 5.27
C VAL A 311 30.27 -6.45 3.89
N ASN A 312 30.80 -7.31 3.03
CA ASN A 312 31.22 -6.92 1.67
C ASN A 312 30.07 -6.91 0.65
N GLY A 313 28.95 -7.61 0.91
CA GLY A 313 27.73 -7.53 0.11
C GLY A 313 26.96 -6.21 0.28
N LEU A 314 27.08 -5.56 1.45
CA LEU A 314 26.37 -4.31 1.75
C LEU A 314 27.06 -3.05 1.18
N LYS A 315 28.30 -3.16 0.68
CA LYS A 315 29.07 -2.03 0.12
C LYS A 315 29.14 -2.01 -1.41
N LYS A 316 28.57 -3.00 -2.09
CA LYS A 316 28.68 -3.16 -3.55
C LYS A 316 27.34 -3.09 -4.31
N GLY A 317 26.25 -2.80 -3.60
CA GLY A 317 24.92 -2.56 -4.20
C GLY A 317 24.63 -1.11 -4.58
N ASP A 318 25.41 -0.15 -4.06
CA ASP A 318 25.39 1.24 -4.49
C ASP A 318 26.63 1.52 -5.35
N LEU A 319 26.40 1.93 -6.60
CA LEU A 319 27.36 2.39 -7.60
C LEU A 319 27.96 1.31 -8.53
N GLY A 320 27.13 0.88 -9.48
CA GLY A 320 27.60 0.64 -10.85
C GLY A 320 26.57 0.02 -11.77
N TRP A 321 26.46 0.36 -13.04
CA TRP A 321 27.13 1.33 -13.92
C TRP A 321 26.39 1.16 -15.26
N ASN A 322 26.06 2.25 -15.97
CA ASN A 322 26.27 2.38 -17.41
C ASN A 322 25.47 3.57 -17.96
N ASP A 323 26.18 4.64 -18.31
CA ASP A 323 26.09 5.10 -19.68
C ASP A 323 27.43 4.79 -20.35
N ARG A 324 27.38 3.82 -21.27
CA ARG A 324 28.15 3.86 -22.49
C ARG A 324 27.33 4.72 -23.44
N ASP A 325 27.96 5.77 -23.97
CA ASP A 325 27.81 6.31 -25.33
C ASP A 325 27.99 7.84 -25.34
N LEU A 326 29.24 8.31 -25.27
CA LEU A 326 29.91 9.16 -26.27
C LEU A 326 31.31 9.59 -25.81
#